data_AF-A0A2E7UZ75-F1
#
_entry.id   AF-A0A2E7UZ75-F1
#
_cell.length_a   1.000
_cell.length_b   1.000
_cell.length_c   1.000
_cell.angle_alpha   90.00
_cell.angle_beta   90.00
_cell.angle_gamma   90.00
#
_symmetry.space_group_name_H-M   'P 1'
#
loop_
_entity.id
_entity.type
_entity.pdbx_description
1 polymer ?
#
loop_
_entity_poly.entity_id
_entity_poly.type
_entity_poly.pdbx_seq_one_letter_code
_entity_poly.pdbx_strand_id
1 'polypeptide(L)'
;MQTELNDDYPGLPIALLAVNAEGFESGNDAIVEVGDLPILQDDASTDVWGLWGASWRDVVVLDADNVEVYRFNLSVYDLANTANYDHLKAVLVAVAEGSPIPSGP
;
A
#
# COMPACT_ATOMS: atom_id res chain seq x y z
N MET A 1 9.94 1.02 1.84
CA MET A 1 9.59 0.22 0.65
C MET A 1 9.61 1.02 -0.65
N GLN A 2 8.99 2.22 -0.78
CA GLN A 2 8.97 2.92 -2.09
C GLN A 2 10.37 3.12 -2.70
N THR A 3 11.34 3.64 -1.93
CA THR A 3 12.72 3.82 -2.40
C THR A 3 13.35 2.50 -2.85
N GLU A 4 13.17 1.44 -2.07
CA GLU A 4 13.67 0.10 -2.39
C GLU A 4 13.09 -0.43 -3.70
N LEU A 5 11.78 -0.27 -3.94
CA LEU A 5 11.15 -0.68 -5.19
C LEU A 5 11.70 0.09 -6.40
N ASN A 6 11.94 1.39 -6.24
CA ASN A 6 12.52 2.22 -7.30
C ASN A 6 13.99 1.83 -7.60
N ASP A 7 14.75 1.47 -6.56
CA ASP A 7 16.16 1.10 -6.68
C ASP A 7 16.32 -0.31 -7.29
N ASP A 8 15.54 -1.28 -6.80
CA ASP A 8 15.65 -2.70 -7.22
C ASP A 8 14.90 -2.98 -8.54
N TYR A 9 13.81 -2.25 -8.81
CA TYR A 9 12.94 -2.45 -9.97
C TYR A 9 12.63 -1.15 -10.72
N PRO A 10 13.64 -0.38 -11.21
CA PRO A 10 13.45 0.95 -11.78
C PRO A 10 12.58 0.99 -13.05
N GLY A 11 12.33 -0.17 -13.68
CA GLY A 11 11.46 -0.30 -14.86
C GLY A 11 10.00 -0.60 -14.54
N LEU A 12 9.66 -0.91 -13.29
CA LEU A 12 8.29 -1.24 -12.89
C LEU A 12 7.57 0.01 -12.36
N PRO A 13 6.37 0.33 -12.87
CA PRO A 13 5.63 1.53 -12.46
C PRO A 13 4.88 1.31 -11.14
N ILE A 14 5.61 1.11 -10.04
CA ILE A 14 5.01 0.87 -8.71
C ILE A 14 4.96 2.16 -7.90
N ALA A 15 3.74 2.60 -7.58
CA ALA A 15 3.50 3.77 -6.73
C ALA A 15 2.75 3.37 -5.46
N LEU A 16 3.35 3.67 -4.31
CA LEU A 16 2.70 3.60 -3.01
C LEU A 16 2.04 4.95 -2.73
N LEU A 17 0.76 4.89 -2.35
CA LEU A 17 -0.03 6.04 -1.95
C LEU A 17 -0.64 5.72 -0.58
N ALA A 18 -0.76 6.74 0.27
CA ALA A 18 -1.44 6.61 1.55
C ALA A 18 -2.80 7.31 1.50
N VAL A 19 -3.77 6.71 2.18
CA VAL A 19 -5.05 7.33 2.50
C VAL A 19 -5.14 7.41 4.02
N ASN A 20 -5.38 8.60 4.54
CA ASN A 20 -5.55 8.84 5.97
C ASN A 20 -6.91 9.48 6.22
N ALA A 21 -7.74 8.81 7.02
CA ALA A 21 -9.06 9.34 7.32
C ALA A 21 -9.04 10.45 8.37
N GLU A 22 -9.99 11.37 8.26
CA GLU A 22 -10.25 12.43 9.24
C GLU A 22 -10.37 11.83 10.65
N GLY A 23 -9.64 12.42 11.61
CA GLY A 23 -9.51 11.96 12.98
C GLY A 23 -8.33 11.01 13.27
N PHE A 24 -7.56 10.61 12.25
CA PHE A 24 -6.37 9.75 12.39
C PHE A 24 -5.04 10.46 12.05
N GLU A 25 -5.00 11.78 12.10
CA GLU A 25 -3.88 12.62 11.66
C GLU A 25 -2.66 12.59 12.59
N SER A 26 -2.77 12.00 13.78
CA SER A 26 -1.72 12.03 14.80
C SER A 26 -0.37 11.44 14.34
N GLY A 27 -0.39 10.64 13.27
CA GLY A 27 0.81 10.05 12.66
C GLY A 27 1.35 10.79 11.45
N ASN A 28 0.71 11.87 10.99
CA ASN A 28 1.08 12.55 9.74
C ASN A 28 2.52 13.09 9.79
N ASP A 29 2.91 13.71 10.91
CA ASP A 29 4.27 14.24 11.09
C ASP A 29 5.34 13.14 10.93
N ALA A 30 5.09 11.96 11.48
CA ALA A 30 6.01 10.82 11.36
C ALA A 30 6.09 10.28 9.93
N ILE A 31 5.02 10.36 9.13
CA ILE A 31 5.07 9.94 7.72
C ILE A 31 5.89 10.92 6.89
N VAL A 32 5.76 12.22 7.14
CA VAL A 32 6.55 13.28 6.46
C VAL A 32 8.05 13.11 6.72
N GLU A 33 8.44 12.60 7.89
CA GLU A 33 9.85 12.34 8.24
C GLU A 33 10.48 11.14 7.49
N VAL A 34 9.67 10.18 7.03
CA VAL A 34 10.17 8.90 6.47
C VAL A 34 10.35 8.97 4.95
N GLY A 35 9.81 10.01 4.29
CA GLY A 35 10.10 10.32 2.89
C GLY A 35 8.89 10.85 2.12
N ASP A 36 9.01 10.83 0.79
CA ASP A 36 7.98 11.35 -0.13
C ASP A 36 6.92 10.28 -0.43
N LEU A 37 5.99 10.09 0.51
CA LEU A 37 4.79 9.28 0.29
C LEU A 37 3.58 10.21 0.11
N PRO A 38 2.93 10.25 -1.08
CA PRO A 38 1.72 11.05 -1.25
C PRO A 38 0.59 10.55 -0.34
N ILE A 39 -0.01 11.46 0.43
CA ILE A 39 -1.10 11.14 1.35
C ILE A 39 -2.36 11.89 0.93
N LEU A 40 -3.44 11.16 0.66
CA LEU A 40 -4.79 11.69 0.58
C LEU A 40 -5.38 11.77 1.98
N GLN A 41 -5.79 12.96 2.42
CA GLN A 41 -6.64 13.11 3.59
C GLN A 41 -8.08 12.83 3.18
N ASP A 42 -8.67 11.79 3.74
CA ASP A 42 -10.02 11.32 3.41
C ASP A 42 -11.04 11.93 4.37
N ASP A 43 -11.89 12.79 3.82
CA ASP A 43 -12.97 13.46 4.52
C ASP A 43 -14.33 12.91 4.06
N ALA A 44 -15.40 13.35 4.73
CA ALA A 44 -16.76 12.92 4.39
C ALA A 44 -17.21 13.28 2.96
N SER A 45 -16.50 14.17 2.26
CA SER A 45 -16.81 14.53 0.88
C SER A 45 -16.16 13.60 -0.15
N THR A 46 -15.01 13.03 0.20
CA THR A 46 -14.26 12.10 -0.65
C THR A 46 -14.64 10.65 -0.36
N ASP A 47 -14.72 10.28 0.92
CA ASP A 47 -15.11 8.96 1.44
C ASP A 47 -14.48 7.77 0.69
N VAL A 48 -13.19 7.86 0.34
CA VAL A 48 -12.47 6.79 -0.35
C VAL A 48 -12.48 5.53 0.51
N TRP A 49 -12.30 5.68 1.82
CA TRP A 49 -12.23 4.56 2.74
C TRP A 49 -13.56 3.78 2.76
N GLY A 50 -14.70 4.48 2.79
CA GLY A 50 -16.02 3.89 2.67
C GLY A 50 -16.30 3.29 1.30
N LEU A 51 -15.95 4.00 0.22
CA LEU A 51 -16.13 3.53 -1.16
C LEU A 51 -15.36 2.23 -1.45
N TRP A 52 -14.15 2.08 -0.89
CA TRP A 52 -13.32 0.90 -1.07
C TRP A 52 -13.65 -0.22 -0.08
N GLY A 53 -14.58 0.02 0.85
CA GLY A 53 -14.90 -0.90 1.94
C GLY A 53 -13.64 -1.30 2.72
N ALA A 54 -12.71 -0.37 2.90
CA ALA A 54 -11.41 -0.69 3.49
C ALA A 54 -11.47 -0.78 5.01
N SER A 55 -10.67 -1.69 5.56
CA SER A 55 -10.48 -1.85 6.99
C SER A 55 -9.27 -1.05 7.48
N TRP A 56 -9.14 -0.92 8.80
CA TRP A 56 -7.98 -0.28 9.40
C TRP A 56 -6.68 -0.93 8.95
N ARG A 57 -5.82 -0.13 8.31
CA ARG A 57 -4.52 -0.53 7.76
C ARG A 57 -4.59 -1.59 6.67
N ASP A 58 -5.62 -1.54 5.82
CA ASP A 58 -5.58 -2.26 4.54
C ASP A 58 -4.55 -1.63 3.60
N VAL A 59 -3.80 -2.48 2.92
CA VAL A 59 -3.06 -2.18 1.69
C VAL A 59 -3.86 -2.82 0.56
N VAL A 60 -4.43 -1.98 -0.29
CA VAL A 60 -5.16 -2.40 -1.49
C VAL A 60 -4.21 -2.29 -2.67
N VAL A 61 -4.04 -3.37 -3.43
CA VAL A 61 -3.15 -3.43 -4.60
C VAL A 61 -4.00 -3.46 -5.85
N LEU A 62 -3.75 -2.49 -6.72
CA LEU A 62 -4.42 -2.34 -8.01
C LEU A 62 -3.47 -2.78 -9.14
N ASP A 63 -4.04 -3.32 -10.22
CA ASP A 63 -3.31 -3.56 -11.46
C ASP A 63 -3.28 -2.33 -12.38
N ALA A 64 -2.71 -2.49 -13.58
CA ALA A 64 -2.60 -1.41 -14.57
C ALA A 64 -3.95 -0.90 -15.11
N ASP A 65 -5.03 -1.68 -14.95
CA ASP A 65 -6.39 -1.31 -15.33
C ASP A 65 -7.16 -0.69 -14.14
N ASN A 66 -6.49 -0.43 -13.01
CA ASN A 66 -7.05 0.05 -11.74
C ASN A 66 -8.06 -0.91 -11.10
N VAL A 67 -7.88 -2.22 -11.31
CA VAL A 67 -8.71 -3.24 -10.67
C VAL A 67 -8.02 -3.74 -9.41
N GLU A 68 -8.75 -3.84 -8.30
CA GLU A 68 -8.25 -4.50 -7.09
C GLU A 68 -7.99 -5.98 -7.36
N VAL A 69 -6.72 -6.39 -7.24
CA VAL A 69 -6.26 -7.77 -7.46
C VAL A 69 -5.74 -8.42 -6.19
N TYR A 70 -5.43 -7.62 -5.15
CA TYR A 70 -4.96 -8.13 -3.87
C TYR A 70 -5.24 -7.15 -2.72
N ARG A 71 -5.44 -7.70 -1.53
CA ARG A 71 -5.61 -6.93 -0.29
C ARG A 71 -4.83 -7.56 0.85
N PHE A 72 -4.15 -6.72 1.63
CA PHE A 72 -3.27 -7.13 2.71
C PHE A 72 -3.49 -6.25 3.93
N ASN A 73 -3.77 -6.82 5.10
CA ASN A 73 -4.05 -6.03 6.30
C ASN A 73 -2.85 -6.00 7.26
N LEU A 74 -2.30 -4.81 7.54
CA LEU A 74 -1.11 -4.64 8.38
C LEU A 74 -1.39 -4.81 9.88
N SER A 75 -2.66 -4.84 10.29
CA SER A 75 -3.01 -5.21 11.67
C SER A 75 -2.93 -6.73 11.89
N VAL A 76 -3.06 -7.51 10.82
CA VAL A 76 -2.91 -8.98 10.84
C VAL A 76 -1.46 -9.38 10.53
N TYR A 77 -0.86 -8.75 9.53
CA TYR A 77 0.47 -9.07 9.02
C TYR A 77 1.42 -7.89 9.22
N ASP A 78 2.06 -7.85 10.38
CA ASP A 78 3.02 -6.81 10.75
C ASP A 78 4.26 -6.83 9.83
N LEU A 79 4.62 -5.67 9.27
CA LEU A 79 5.79 -5.49 8.40
C LEU A 79 7.12 -5.54 9.17
N ALA A 80 7.11 -5.47 10.51
CA ALA A 80 8.29 -5.75 11.30
C ALA A 80 8.71 -7.23 11.21
N ASN A 81 7.79 -8.13 10.81
CA ASN A 81 8.13 -9.49 10.42
C ASN A 81 8.60 -9.50 8.97
N THR A 82 9.85 -9.91 8.75
CA THR A 82 10.47 -9.92 7.42
C THR A 82 9.69 -10.79 6.42
N ALA A 83 9.06 -11.89 6.84
CA ALA A 83 8.26 -12.72 5.94
C ALA A 83 7.03 -11.97 5.40
N ASN A 84 6.37 -11.15 6.22
CA ASN A 84 5.23 -10.35 5.79
C ASN A 84 5.68 -9.20 4.86
N TYR A 85 6.81 -8.57 5.19
CA TYR A 85 7.42 -7.54 4.36
C TYR A 85 7.79 -8.07 2.97
N ASP A 86 8.52 -9.18 2.94
CA ASP A 86 8.98 -9.82 1.71
C ASP A 86 7.80 -10.30 0.87
N HIS A 87 6.75 -10.83 1.51
CA HIS A 87 5.53 -11.23 0.82
C HIS A 87 4.82 -10.06 0.15
N LEU A 88 4.57 -8.97 0.90
CA LEU A 88 3.91 -7.80 0.32
C LEU A 88 4.74 -7.22 -0.83
N LYS A 89 6.07 -7.16 -0.68
CA LYS A 89 6.97 -6.72 -1.76
C LYS A 89 6.85 -7.63 -2.99
N ALA A 90 6.87 -8.94 -2.80
CA ALA A 90 6.72 -9.90 -3.89
C ALA A 90 5.37 -9.79 -4.61
N VAL A 91 4.28 -9.52 -3.88
CA VAL A 91 2.96 -9.24 -4.47
C VAL A 91 3.01 -7.99 -5.36
N LEU A 92 3.57 -6.88 -4.86
CA LEU A 92 3.64 -5.62 -5.62
C LEU A 92 4.43 -5.78 -6.92
N VAL A 93 5.57 -6.47 -6.87
CA VAL A 93 6.40 -6.77 -8.04
C VAL A 93 5.66 -7.68 -9.01
N ALA A 94 5.04 -8.77 -8.52
CA ALA A 94 4.31 -9.70 -9.38
C ALA A 94 3.16 -9.01 -10.12
N VAL A 95 2.38 -8.16 -9.44
CA VAL A 95 1.28 -7.40 -10.07
C VAL A 95 1.82 -6.45 -11.14
N ALA A 96 2.91 -5.73 -10.85
CA ALA A 96 3.50 -4.79 -11.80
C ALA A 96 4.12 -5.47 -13.04
N GLU A 97 4.58 -6.72 -12.90
CA GLU A 97 5.06 -7.55 -14.02
C GLU A 97 3.94 -8.22 -14.82
N GLY A 98 2.71 -8.25 -14.30
CA GLY A 98 1.64 -9.09 -14.83
C GLY A 98 1.87 -10.60 -14.57
N SER A 99 2.68 -10.92 -13.57
CA SER A 99 3.01 -12.27 -13.13
C SER A 99 1.98 -12.82 -12.12
N PRO A 100 1.89 -14.15 -11.93
CA PRO A 100 1.04 -14.72 -10.90
C PRO A 100 1.38 -14.20 -9.50
N ILE A 101 0.36 -13.78 -8.75
CA ILE A 101 0.52 -13.31 -7.37
C ILE A 101 0.98 -14.49 -6.48
N PRO A 102 2.07 -14.33 -5.69
CA PRO A 102 2.53 -15.38 -4.80
C PRO A 102 1.47 -15.73 -3.75
N SER A 103 1.42 -16.99 -3.33
CA SER A 103 0.55 -17.42 -2.24
C SER A 103 0.97 -16.74 -0.93
N GLY A 104 -0.02 -16.37 -0.12
CA GLY A 104 0.20 -15.68 1.15
C GLY A 104 0.95 -16.50 2.22
N PRO A 105 1.52 -15.82 3.23
CA PRO A 105 2.00 -16.46 4.45
C PRO A 105 0.85 -17.14 5.24
#